data_AF-A0A7C3A801-F1
#
_entry.id   AF-A0A7C3A801-F1
#
_cell.length_a   1.000
_cell.length_b   1.000
_cell.length_c   1.000
_cell.angle_alpha   90.00
_cell.angle_beta   90.00
_cell.angle_gamma   90.00
#
_symmetry.space_group_name_H-M   'P 1'
#
loop_
_entity.id
_entity.type
_entity.pdbx_description
1 polymer ?
#
loop_
_entity_poly.entity_id
_entity_poly.type
_entity_poly.pdbx_seq_one_letter_code
_entity_poly.pdbx_strand_id
1 'polypeptide(L)'
;MAALLRPRVAPTLVRYTAPSAYEMETAVALEEAARQYLAPLGPPDRTRAVELAEPSEDPVEEIVSTLLYRHDVEGHSYRQVREAVSAMSEAQRQEVFDLSVRRRGRHDDMLREHRCGYTLVFDVLVDLGAFRDLHRHRRCIQVAQPYTWGHGPDGVEDIFLAGLGPEAGAAALADGLGRAYETALRAAARAAAEVARHTARGADYLLPLAYRTRCLFKMDWAQAAYLIELRTGTGGHFSYRRIAWEMYQELRRRYPALAGPIRAHDPREAVDLLAR
;
A
#
# COMPACT_ATOMS: atom_id res chain seq x y z
N MET A 1 16.97 -26.03 18.80
CA MET A 1 15.53 -26.00 19.17
C MET A 1 14.59 -26.69 18.15
N ALA A 2 15.05 -27.31 17.07
CA ALA A 2 14.17 -27.87 16.01
C ALA A 2 13.63 -29.31 16.26
N ALA A 3 13.82 -29.88 17.44
CA ALA A 3 13.48 -31.28 17.73
C ALA A 3 12.28 -31.48 18.67
N LEU A 4 11.69 -30.41 19.19
CA LEU A 4 10.52 -30.50 20.06
C LEU A 4 9.26 -30.31 19.24
N LEU A 5 8.36 -31.27 19.35
CA LEU A 5 7.01 -31.34 18.75
C LEU A 5 6.96 -31.97 17.35
N ARG A 6 7.19 -33.29 17.31
CA ARG A 6 6.55 -34.17 16.31
C ARG A 6 5.37 -34.90 16.96
N PRO A 7 4.16 -34.30 17.08
CA PRO A 7 3.00 -35.05 17.52
C PRO A 7 2.67 -36.09 16.45
N ARG A 8 2.51 -37.37 16.85
CA ARG A 8 2.19 -38.48 15.93
C ARG A 8 0.87 -38.27 15.15
N VAL A 9 0.04 -37.33 15.60
CA VAL A 9 -1.32 -37.06 15.10
C VAL A 9 -1.45 -35.67 14.45
N ALA A 10 -0.35 -34.90 14.33
CA ALA A 10 -0.43 -33.58 13.73
C ALA A 10 -0.69 -33.67 12.22
N PRO A 11 -1.62 -32.86 11.66
CA PRO A 11 -1.80 -32.73 10.22
C PRO A 11 -0.49 -32.42 9.52
N THR A 12 -0.33 -32.87 8.27
CA THR A 12 0.85 -32.58 7.44
C THR A 12 1.14 -31.09 7.32
N LEU A 13 0.13 -30.23 7.44
CA LEU A 13 0.26 -28.76 7.44
C LEU A 13 1.16 -28.22 8.56
N VAL A 14 1.27 -28.91 9.70
CA VAL A 14 2.15 -28.50 10.81
C VAL A 14 3.60 -28.93 10.58
N ARG A 15 3.88 -29.70 9.51
CA ARG A 15 5.24 -30.21 9.21
C ARG A 15 6.12 -29.19 8.48
N TYR A 16 5.54 -28.18 7.86
CA TYR A 16 6.25 -27.20 7.02
C TYR A 16 6.10 -25.78 7.57
N THR A 17 6.33 -25.61 8.87
CA THR A 17 6.23 -24.32 9.57
C THR A 17 7.59 -23.65 9.80
N ALA A 18 8.67 -24.21 9.23
CA ALA A 18 9.98 -23.57 9.27
C ALA A 18 9.94 -22.26 8.46
N PRO A 19 10.61 -21.20 8.90
CA PRO A 19 10.66 -19.95 8.16
C PRO A 19 11.30 -20.16 6.78
N SER A 20 10.83 -19.44 5.76
CA SER A 20 11.43 -19.48 4.43
C SER A 20 12.73 -18.67 4.42
N ALA A 21 13.87 -19.37 4.33
CA ALA A 21 15.17 -18.73 4.14
C ALA A 21 15.21 -17.95 2.83
N TYR A 22 14.53 -18.44 1.79
CA TYR A 22 14.39 -17.74 0.52
C TYR A 22 13.78 -16.35 0.70
N GLU A 23 12.60 -16.24 1.33
CA GLU A 23 11.94 -14.95 1.54
C GLU A 23 12.78 -14.01 2.42
N MET A 24 13.31 -14.51 3.54
CA MET A 24 14.07 -13.69 4.49
C MET A 24 15.36 -13.14 3.90
N GLU A 25 16.15 -13.98 3.25
CA GLU A 25 17.45 -13.59 2.72
C GLU A 25 17.33 -12.76 1.44
N THR A 26 16.29 -13.03 0.63
CA THR A 26 15.98 -12.23 -0.56
C THR A 26 15.50 -10.84 -0.17
N ALA A 27 14.69 -10.72 0.90
CA ALA A 27 14.25 -9.42 1.40
C ALA A 27 15.44 -8.52 1.81
N VAL A 28 16.43 -9.06 2.52
CA VAL A 28 17.64 -8.31 2.90
C VAL A 28 18.40 -7.82 1.67
N ALA A 29 18.60 -8.70 0.68
CA ALA A 29 19.32 -8.34 -0.55
C ALA A 29 18.56 -7.26 -1.36
N LEU A 30 17.24 -7.35 -1.44
CA LEU A 30 16.41 -6.37 -2.14
C LEU A 30 16.28 -5.04 -1.39
N GLU A 31 16.34 -5.04 -0.06
CA GLU A 31 16.44 -3.81 0.75
C GLU A 31 17.75 -3.05 0.49
N GLU A 32 18.87 -3.78 0.35
CA GLU A 32 20.15 -3.18 -0.03
C GLU A 32 20.11 -2.62 -1.45
N ALA A 33 19.55 -3.37 -2.41
CA ALA A 33 19.36 -2.91 -3.77
C ALA A 33 18.46 -1.68 -3.85
N ALA A 34 17.33 -1.66 -3.14
CA ALA A 34 16.43 -0.51 -3.06
C ALA A 34 17.16 0.72 -2.52
N ARG A 35 17.92 0.58 -1.42
CA ARG A 35 18.73 1.67 -0.86
C ARG A 35 19.73 2.21 -1.87
N GLN A 36 20.41 1.34 -2.61
CA GLN A 36 21.40 1.74 -3.60
C GLN A 36 20.77 2.44 -4.81
N TYR A 37 19.78 1.81 -5.44
CA TYR A 37 19.22 2.28 -6.71
C TYR A 37 18.23 3.44 -6.55
N LEU A 38 17.61 3.59 -5.37
CA LEU A 38 16.68 4.68 -5.09
C LEU A 38 17.31 5.85 -4.32
N ALA A 39 18.55 5.73 -3.82
CA ALA A 39 19.26 6.81 -3.13
C ALA A 39 19.32 8.15 -3.91
N PRO A 40 19.45 8.17 -5.26
CA PRO A 40 19.46 9.43 -6.01
C PRO A 40 18.12 10.14 -6.09
N LEU A 41 17.01 9.48 -5.70
CA LEU A 41 15.69 10.09 -5.76
C LEU A 41 15.57 11.24 -4.75
N GLY A 42 14.83 12.28 -5.14
CA GLY A 42 14.38 13.32 -4.22
C GLY A 42 13.32 12.79 -3.24
N PRO A 43 12.76 13.65 -2.38
CA PRO A 43 11.78 13.21 -1.38
C PRO A 43 10.59 12.49 -2.01
N PRO A 44 9.97 11.52 -1.30
CA PRO A 44 8.78 10.84 -1.78
C PRO A 44 7.64 11.79 -2.12
N ASP A 45 7.07 11.64 -3.32
CA ASP A 45 5.88 12.37 -3.74
C ASP A 45 4.68 11.88 -2.93
N ARG A 46 4.01 12.81 -2.24
CA ARG A 46 2.81 12.55 -1.41
C ARG A 46 1.64 13.42 -1.85
N THR A 47 1.74 14.05 -3.03
CA THR A 47 0.74 15.00 -3.54
C THR A 47 -0.52 14.33 -4.04
N ARG A 48 -0.40 13.07 -4.50
CA ARG A 48 -1.52 12.26 -5.00
C ARG A 48 -1.77 11.08 -4.06
N ALA A 49 -3.03 10.91 -3.66
CA ALA A 49 -3.44 9.74 -2.89
C ALA A 49 -3.65 8.52 -3.79
N VAL A 50 -4.06 8.70 -5.04
CA VAL A 50 -4.08 7.64 -6.06
C VAL A 50 -3.42 8.08 -7.35
N GLU A 51 -2.60 7.20 -7.92
CA GLU A 51 -2.06 7.32 -9.26
C GLU A 51 -2.22 6.00 -10.02
N LEU A 52 -2.82 6.05 -11.21
CA LEU A 52 -2.83 4.91 -12.14
C LEU A 52 -1.54 4.97 -12.96
N ALA A 53 -0.63 4.04 -12.68
CA ALA A 53 0.66 3.97 -13.35
C ALA A 53 0.50 3.80 -14.87
N GLU A 54 1.48 4.32 -15.62
CA GLU A 54 1.66 3.97 -17.03
C GLU A 54 1.80 2.44 -17.14
N PRO A 55 1.21 1.78 -18.15
CA PRO A 55 1.52 0.38 -18.43
C PRO A 55 3.01 0.21 -18.73
N SER A 56 3.60 -0.91 -18.29
CA SER A 56 4.95 -1.30 -18.71
C SER A 56 4.84 -2.20 -19.93
N GLU A 57 5.59 -1.91 -20.98
CA GLU A 57 5.74 -2.83 -22.13
C GLU A 57 6.79 -3.91 -21.86
N ASP A 58 7.72 -3.65 -20.93
CA ASP A 58 8.76 -4.58 -20.50
C ASP A 58 8.36 -5.23 -19.16
N PRO A 59 8.07 -6.56 -19.13
CA PRO A 59 7.76 -7.27 -17.90
C PRO A 59 8.89 -7.28 -16.88
N VAL A 60 10.16 -7.25 -17.31
CA VAL A 60 11.32 -7.23 -16.41
C VAL A 60 11.40 -5.88 -15.71
N GLU A 61 11.20 -4.78 -16.45
CA GLU A 61 11.11 -3.44 -15.86
C GLU A 61 9.99 -3.35 -14.80
N GLU A 62 8.81 -3.91 -15.10
CA GLU A 62 7.70 -3.91 -14.14
C GLU A 62 8.05 -4.70 -12.87
N ILE A 63 8.65 -5.88 -13.03
CA ILE A 63 9.08 -6.73 -11.91
C ILE A 63 10.12 -6.01 -11.07
N VAL A 64 11.19 -5.49 -11.68
CA VAL A 64 12.26 -4.77 -10.98
C VAL A 64 11.70 -3.55 -10.26
N SER A 65 10.84 -2.77 -10.90
CA SER A 65 10.17 -1.63 -10.26
C SER A 65 9.33 -2.05 -9.06
N THR A 66 8.63 -3.18 -9.15
CA THR A 66 7.79 -3.68 -8.05
C THR A 66 8.63 -4.23 -6.89
N LEU A 67 9.75 -4.90 -7.19
CA LEU A 67 10.71 -5.38 -6.20
C LEU A 67 11.33 -4.20 -5.44
N LEU A 68 11.87 -3.20 -6.13
CA LEU A 68 12.45 -2.03 -5.48
C LEU A 68 11.38 -1.24 -4.70
N TYR A 69 10.18 -1.08 -5.26
CA TYR A 69 9.07 -0.43 -4.58
C TYR A 69 8.71 -1.12 -3.26
N ARG A 70 8.63 -2.47 -3.21
CA ARG A 70 8.32 -3.22 -1.99
C ARG A 70 9.31 -2.97 -0.85
N HIS A 71 10.56 -2.71 -1.19
CA HIS A 71 11.67 -2.59 -0.25
C HIS A 71 12.11 -1.13 -0.02
N ASP A 72 11.37 -0.17 -0.58
CA ASP A 72 11.66 1.26 -0.41
C ASP A 72 11.17 1.78 0.95
N VAL A 73 12.12 2.00 1.86
CA VAL A 73 11.86 2.51 3.22
C VAL A 73 11.48 3.99 3.28
N GLU A 74 11.85 4.77 2.25
CA GLU A 74 11.53 6.19 2.18
C GLU A 74 10.07 6.39 1.74
N GLY A 75 9.55 5.45 0.94
CA GLY A 75 8.16 5.40 0.52
C GLY A 75 7.86 6.21 -0.76
N HIS A 76 8.78 6.19 -1.73
CA HIS A 76 8.60 6.87 -3.02
C HIS A 76 7.38 6.33 -3.76
N SER A 77 6.76 7.18 -4.57
CA SER A 77 5.69 6.75 -5.47
C SER A 77 6.21 5.73 -6.48
N TYR A 78 5.34 4.87 -6.96
CA TYR A 78 5.67 3.88 -7.98
C TYR A 78 6.17 4.55 -9.26
N ARG A 79 5.66 5.75 -9.59
CA ARG A 79 6.18 6.57 -10.68
C ARG A 79 7.66 6.92 -10.48
N GLN A 80 8.03 7.45 -9.31
CA GLN A 80 9.43 7.76 -9.00
C GLN A 80 10.34 6.52 -9.07
N VAL A 81 9.87 5.39 -8.53
CA VAL A 81 10.61 4.13 -8.60
C VAL A 81 10.78 3.67 -10.06
N ARG A 82 9.72 3.72 -10.87
CA ARG A 82 9.77 3.36 -12.29
C ARG A 82 10.70 4.26 -13.09
N GLU A 83 10.67 5.57 -12.84
CA GLU A 83 11.59 6.52 -13.47
C GLU A 83 13.05 6.15 -13.16
N ALA A 84 13.37 5.80 -11.91
CA ALA A 84 14.71 5.31 -11.55
C ALA A 84 15.07 3.99 -12.28
N VAL A 85 14.15 3.03 -12.34
CA VAL A 85 14.39 1.75 -13.02
C VAL A 85 14.57 1.91 -14.53
N SER A 86 13.81 2.82 -15.16
CA SER A 86 13.95 3.11 -16.59
C SER A 86 15.32 3.69 -16.96
N ALA A 87 15.99 4.35 -16.01
CA ALA A 87 17.35 4.87 -16.16
C ALA A 87 18.45 3.82 -15.89
N MET A 88 18.08 2.64 -15.38
CA MET A 88 19.03 1.54 -15.16
C MET A 88 19.40 0.86 -16.49
N SER A 89 20.67 0.49 -16.61
CA SER A 89 21.11 -0.40 -17.69
C SER A 89 20.42 -1.77 -17.59
N GLU A 90 20.35 -2.49 -18.71
CA GLU A 90 19.83 -3.87 -18.75
C GLU A 90 20.54 -4.78 -17.75
N ALA A 91 21.86 -4.68 -17.62
CA ALA A 91 22.65 -5.46 -16.67
C ALA A 91 22.25 -5.18 -15.21
N GLN A 92 21.98 -3.93 -14.85
CA GLN A 92 21.51 -3.57 -13.50
C GLN A 92 20.09 -4.09 -13.23
N ARG A 93 19.19 -3.99 -14.22
CA ARG A 93 17.83 -4.55 -14.10
C ARG A 93 17.88 -6.07 -13.94
N GLN A 94 18.74 -6.74 -14.72
CA GLN A 94 18.96 -8.18 -14.63
C GLN A 94 19.55 -8.58 -13.28
N GLU A 95 20.50 -7.80 -12.73
CA GLU A 95 21.05 -8.05 -11.40
C GLU A 95 19.96 -8.05 -10.32
N VAL A 96 19.09 -7.03 -10.29
CA VAL A 96 17.98 -6.97 -9.32
C VAL A 96 16.99 -8.12 -9.51
N PHE A 97 16.68 -8.47 -10.76
CA PHE A 97 15.85 -9.64 -11.06
C PHE A 97 16.49 -10.93 -10.52
N ASP A 98 17.78 -11.14 -10.79
CA ASP A 98 18.51 -12.33 -10.34
C ASP A 98 18.56 -12.44 -8.81
N LEU A 99 18.76 -11.31 -8.11
CA LEU A 99 18.69 -11.27 -6.64
C LEU A 99 17.38 -11.85 -6.12
N SER A 100 16.27 -11.57 -6.82
CA SER A 100 14.93 -11.99 -6.39
C SER A 100 14.64 -13.49 -6.55
N VAL A 101 15.43 -14.22 -7.35
CA VAL A 101 15.21 -15.64 -7.65
C VAL A 101 16.38 -16.55 -7.28
N ARG A 102 17.58 -16.01 -7.07
CA ARG A 102 18.83 -16.78 -6.87
C ARG A 102 18.75 -17.80 -5.74
N ARG A 103 18.05 -17.47 -4.65
CA ARG A 103 17.94 -18.34 -3.46
C ARG A 103 16.66 -19.20 -3.45
N ARG A 104 15.88 -19.17 -4.53
CA ARG A 104 14.60 -19.89 -4.62
C ARG A 104 14.83 -21.41 -4.64
N GLY A 105 14.29 -22.11 -3.67
CA GLY A 105 14.31 -23.56 -3.60
C GLY A 105 13.22 -24.21 -4.47
N ARG A 106 13.30 -25.54 -4.58
CA ARG A 106 12.36 -26.35 -5.39
C ARG A 106 10.88 -26.21 -4.99
N HIS A 107 10.61 -25.88 -3.72
CA HIS A 107 9.27 -25.84 -3.13
C HIS A 107 8.82 -24.42 -2.77
N ASP A 108 9.67 -23.43 -3.05
CA ASP A 108 9.32 -22.02 -2.84
C ASP A 108 8.48 -21.52 -4.02
N ASP A 109 7.42 -20.75 -3.75
CA ASP A 109 6.71 -20.02 -4.81
C ASP A 109 7.57 -18.84 -5.30
N MET A 110 7.17 -18.22 -6.40
CA MET A 110 7.70 -16.90 -6.79
C MET A 110 7.24 -15.84 -5.79
N LEU A 111 8.02 -14.77 -5.66
CA LEU A 111 7.63 -13.62 -4.84
C LEU A 111 6.36 -12.98 -5.40
N ARG A 112 5.61 -12.30 -4.54
CA ARG A 112 4.38 -11.61 -4.94
C ARG A 112 4.66 -10.52 -5.98
N GLU A 113 5.81 -9.88 -5.85
CA GLU A 113 6.32 -8.80 -6.69
C GLU A 113 6.59 -9.26 -8.14
N HIS A 114 6.77 -10.57 -8.36
CA HIS A 114 6.93 -11.15 -9.70
C HIS A 114 5.65 -11.19 -10.54
N ARG A 115 4.49 -10.90 -9.94
CA ARG A 115 3.22 -10.85 -10.66
C ARG A 115 3.15 -9.54 -11.48
N CYS A 116 3.46 -9.64 -12.76
CA CYS A 116 3.47 -8.54 -13.74
C CYS A 116 2.46 -8.75 -14.88
N GLY A 117 2.41 -7.79 -15.81
CA GLY A 117 1.52 -7.82 -16.99
C GLY A 117 0.13 -7.22 -16.73
N TYR A 118 -0.05 -6.48 -15.64
CA TYR A 118 -1.31 -5.82 -15.32
C TYR A 118 -1.38 -4.45 -15.99
N THR A 119 -2.46 -4.21 -16.75
CA THR A 119 -2.71 -2.88 -17.34
C THR A 119 -3.13 -1.85 -16.28
N LEU A 120 -3.80 -2.29 -15.20
CA LEU A 120 -4.24 -1.42 -14.13
C LEU A 120 -3.38 -1.63 -12.88
N VAL A 121 -2.43 -0.73 -12.67
CA VAL A 121 -1.56 -0.68 -11.49
C VAL A 121 -1.82 0.64 -10.77
N PHE A 122 -2.59 0.59 -9.69
CA PHE A 122 -2.87 1.76 -8.85
C PHE A 122 -1.83 1.84 -7.74
N ASP A 123 -1.12 2.95 -7.67
CA ASP A 123 -0.30 3.33 -6.53
C ASP A 123 -1.13 4.19 -5.58
N VAL A 124 -1.36 3.68 -4.38
CA VAL A 124 -2.32 4.21 -3.41
C VAL A 124 -1.60 4.60 -2.14
N LEU A 125 -1.64 5.89 -1.81
CA LEU A 125 -1.22 6.46 -0.53
C LEU A 125 -2.47 6.78 0.30
N VAL A 126 -2.69 6.02 1.37
CA VAL A 126 -3.93 6.01 2.15
C VAL A 126 -3.65 5.79 3.63
N ASP A 127 -4.52 6.25 4.54
CA ASP A 127 -4.41 5.89 5.96
C ASP A 127 -4.49 4.37 6.19
N LEU A 128 -3.80 3.90 7.23
CA LEU A 128 -3.74 2.49 7.60
C LEU A 128 -5.12 1.90 7.93
N GLY A 129 -6.03 2.71 8.49
CA GLY A 129 -7.41 2.31 8.75
C GLY A 129 -8.14 1.89 7.48
N ALA A 130 -8.10 2.74 6.45
CA ALA A 130 -8.66 2.44 5.13
C ALA A 130 -7.88 1.34 4.39
N PHE A 131 -6.55 1.31 4.48
CA PHE A 131 -5.75 0.22 3.90
C PHE A 131 -6.20 -1.16 4.41
N ARG A 132 -6.47 -1.30 5.71
CA ARG A 132 -6.95 -2.56 6.30
C ARG A 132 -8.23 -3.07 5.63
N ASP A 133 -9.13 -2.17 5.25
CA ASP A 133 -10.38 -2.52 4.57
C ASP A 133 -10.21 -2.76 3.07
N LEU A 134 -9.36 -1.97 2.40
CA LEU A 134 -8.98 -2.21 1.01
C LEU A 134 -8.23 -3.54 0.85
N HIS A 135 -7.43 -3.94 1.85
CA HIS A 135 -6.66 -5.17 1.84
C HIS A 135 -7.51 -6.44 1.75
N ARG A 136 -8.82 -6.34 2.01
CA ARG A 136 -9.77 -7.44 1.90
C ARG A 136 -10.09 -7.83 0.44
N HIS A 137 -9.64 -7.07 -0.55
CA HIS A 137 -9.77 -7.38 -1.97
C HIS A 137 -8.73 -8.41 -2.42
N ARG A 138 -9.05 -9.70 -2.28
CA ARG A 138 -8.07 -10.81 -2.44
C ARG A 138 -7.79 -11.21 -3.89
N ARG A 139 -8.60 -10.73 -4.86
CA ARG A 139 -8.47 -11.08 -6.28
C ARG A 139 -7.47 -10.22 -7.05
N CYS A 140 -6.86 -9.23 -6.38
CA CYS A 140 -5.80 -8.41 -6.94
C CYS A 140 -4.46 -8.71 -6.26
N ILE A 141 -3.38 -8.31 -6.92
CA ILE A 141 -2.05 -8.34 -6.32
C ILE A 141 -1.86 -7.07 -5.51
N GLN A 142 -1.49 -7.24 -4.25
CA GLN A 142 -1.26 -6.13 -3.33
C GLN A 142 0.18 -6.17 -2.82
N VAL A 143 0.93 -5.11 -3.13
CA VAL A 143 2.33 -4.94 -2.72
C VAL A 143 2.39 -3.66 -1.89
N ALA A 144 2.46 -3.78 -0.57
CA ALA A 144 2.61 -2.63 0.32
C ALA A 144 4.08 -2.24 0.43
N GLN A 145 4.39 -0.97 0.69
CA GLN A 145 5.72 -0.56 1.14
C GLN A 145 5.95 -0.91 2.62
N PRO A 146 7.20 -0.83 3.13
CA PRO A 146 7.45 -0.83 4.56
C PRO A 146 6.66 0.29 5.25
N TYR A 147 6.24 0.06 6.49
CA TYR A 147 5.62 1.13 7.27
C TYR A 147 6.63 2.24 7.55
N THR A 148 6.15 3.48 7.49
CA THR A 148 6.97 4.66 7.76
C THR A 148 6.14 5.75 8.42
N TRP A 149 6.74 6.43 9.38
CA TRP A 149 6.18 7.64 9.98
C TRP A 149 6.25 8.84 9.02
N GLY A 150 7.09 8.75 7.97
CA GLY A 150 7.36 9.83 7.03
C GLY A 150 6.21 10.20 6.10
N HIS A 151 5.18 9.35 5.96
CA HIS A 151 3.98 9.75 5.22
C HIS A 151 3.08 10.69 6.01
N GLY A 152 3.14 10.67 7.34
CA GLY A 152 2.25 11.46 8.19
C GLY A 152 0.77 11.08 8.07
N PRO A 153 -0.09 11.66 8.91
CA PRO A 153 -1.54 11.55 8.81
C PRO A 153 -2.13 12.51 7.76
N ASP A 154 -3.41 12.33 7.43
CA ASP A 154 -4.19 13.34 6.71
C ASP A 154 -4.45 14.58 7.61
N GLY A 155 -4.79 15.71 6.98
CA GLY A 155 -5.10 16.97 7.66
C GLY A 155 -6.27 16.85 8.62
N VAL A 156 -6.17 17.48 9.80
CA VAL A 156 -7.18 17.34 10.86
C VAL A 156 -8.52 17.92 10.43
N GLU A 157 -8.54 19.09 9.79
CA GLU A 157 -9.78 19.65 9.26
C GLU A 157 -10.43 18.71 8.25
N ASP A 158 -9.65 18.18 7.29
CA ASP A 158 -10.14 17.29 6.23
C ASP A 158 -10.76 16.02 6.80
N ILE A 159 -10.11 15.39 7.78
CA ILE A 159 -10.61 14.15 8.41
C ILE A 159 -11.94 14.39 9.12
N PHE A 160 -12.04 15.45 9.92
CA PHE A 160 -13.26 15.71 10.70
C PHE A 160 -14.43 16.10 9.81
N LEU A 161 -14.20 16.95 8.80
CA LEU A 161 -15.23 17.35 7.85
C LEU A 161 -15.67 16.18 6.96
N ALA A 162 -14.74 15.35 6.49
CA ALA A 162 -15.09 14.17 5.68
C ALA A 162 -15.75 13.05 6.49
N GLY A 163 -15.33 12.87 7.75
CA GLY A 163 -15.80 11.77 8.60
C GLY A 163 -17.13 12.06 9.31
N LEU A 164 -17.36 13.30 9.74
CA LEU A 164 -18.56 13.70 10.47
C LEU A 164 -19.52 14.56 9.64
N GLY A 165 -19.08 15.02 8.46
CA GLY A 165 -19.80 16.02 7.66
C GLY A 165 -19.45 17.45 8.06
N PRO A 166 -19.81 18.46 7.23
CA PRO A 166 -19.37 19.83 7.42
C PRO A 166 -19.77 20.45 8.76
N GLU A 167 -21.04 20.30 9.16
CA GLU A 167 -21.58 20.92 10.38
C GLU A 167 -21.03 20.27 11.66
N ALA A 168 -21.17 18.95 11.77
CA ALA A 168 -20.69 18.21 12.95
C ALA A 168 -19.16 18.19 13.04
N GLY A 169 -18.46 18.15 11.90
CA GLY A 169 -17.00 18.29 11.83
C GLY A 169 -16.53 19.66 12.34
N ALA A 170 -17.17 20.75 11.89
CA ALA A 170 -16.85 22.09 12.37
C ALA A 170 -17.13 22.26 13.88
N ALA A 171 -18.24 21.73 14.38
CA ALA A 171 -18.55 21.74 15.82
C ALA A 171 -17.50 20.96 16.63
N ALA A 172 -17.13 19.75 16.18
CA ALA A 172 -16.09 18.94 16.81
C ALA A 172 -14.72 19.65 16.86
N LEU A 173 -14.36 20.36 15.79
CA LEU A 173 -13.12 21.15 15.74
C LEU A 173 -13.18 22.33 16.71
N ALA A 174 -14.31 23.05 16.78
CA ALA A 174 -14.52 24.15 17.71
C ALA A 174 -14.43 23.71 19.18
N ASP A 175 -14.96 22.52 19.49
CA ASP A 175 -14.88 21.89 20.81
C ASP A 175 -13.48 21.37 21.16
N GLY A 176 -12.51 21.50 20.24
CA GLY A 176 -11.11 21.15 20.48
C GLY A 176 -10.76 19.68 20.23
N LEU A 177 -11.66 18.89 19.63
CA LEU A 177 -11.37 17.48 19.31
C LEU A 177 -10.22 17.35 18.31
N GLY A 178 -10.05 18.30 17.40
CA GLY A 178 -8.89 18.35 16.51
C GLY A 178 -7.57 18.46 17.28
N ARG A 179 -7.49 19.34 18.28
CA ARG A 179 -6.29 19.49 19.14
C ARG A 179 -6.02 18.23 19.97
N ALA A 180 -7.07 17.59 20.49
CA ALA A 180 -6.94 16.33 21.22
C ALA A 180 -6.39 15.22 20.31
N TYR A 181 -6.92 15.12 19.09
CA TYR A 181 -6.46 14.18 18.07
C TYR A 181 -4.98 14.35 17.74
N GLU A 182 -4.54 15.58 17.40
CA GLU A 182 -3.11 15.83 17.13
C GLU A 182 -2.21 15.53 18.33
N THR A 183 -2.69 15.82 19.54
CA THR A 183 -1.94 15.56 20.76
C THR A 183 -1.72 14.07 20.95
N ALA A 184 -2.73 13.25 20.66
CA ALA A 184 -2.60 11.79 20.65
C ALA A 184 -1.60 11.31 19.59
N LEU A 185 -1.65 11.84 18.36
CA LEU A 185 -0.69 11.48 17.30
C LEU A 185 0.75 11.86 17.67
N ARG A 186 0.96 13.06 18.23
CA ARG A 186 2.28 13.50 18.72
C ARG A 186 2.79 12.63 19.86
N ALA A 187 1.91 12.20 20.78
CA ALA A 187 2.28 11.30 21.86
C ALA A 187 2.71 9.92 21.33
N ALA A 188 1.96 9.37 20.36
CA ALA A 188 2.31 8.11 19.70
C ALA A 188 3.67 8.20 18.98
N ALA A 189 3.91 9.27 18.22
CA ALA A 189 5.18 9.47 17.52
C ALA A 189 6.38 9.58 18.49
N ARG A 190 6.21 10.27 19.63
CA ARG A 190 7.25 10.35 20.68
C ARG A 190 7.54 8.99 21.30
N ALA A 191 6.49 8.22 21.62
CA ALA A 191 6.66 6.87 22.17
C ALA A 191 7.34 5.93 21.16
N ALA A 192 6.97 6.02 19.88
CA ALA A 192 7.58 5.24 18.82
C ALA A 192 9.06 5.58 18.62
N ALA A 193 9.42 6.86 18.69
CA ALA A 193 10.82 7.30 18.61
C ALA A 193 11.66 6.71 19.75
N GLU A 194 11.12 6.62 20.97
CA GLU A 194 11.83 5.99 22.10
C GLU A 194 11.98 4.47 21.90
N VAL A 195 10.92 3.78 21.46
CA VAL A 195 10.98 2.34 21.16
C VAL A 195 11.96 2.02 20.03
N ALA A 196 12.03 2.88 19.00
CA ALA A 196 12.93 2.70 17.85
C ALA A 196 14.42 2.62 18.26
N ARG A 197 14.80 3.24 19.38
CA ARG A 197 16.17 3.18 19.93
C ARG A 197 16.57 1.79 20.42
N HIS A 198 15.59 0.95 20.73
CA HIS A 198 15.80 -0.42 21.21
C HIS A 198 15.45 -1.47 20.15
N THR A 199 14.43 -1.20 19.33
CA THR A 199 13.98 -2.09 18.26
C THR A 199 13.33 -1.28 17.14
N ALA A 200 14.00 -1.21 15.98
CA ALA A 200 13.49 -0.47 14.83
C ALA A 200 12.07 -0.94 14.42
N ARG A 201 11.83 -2.25 14.40
CA ARG A 201 10.52 -2.84 14.04
C ARG A 201 9.48 -2.74 15.14
N GLY A 202 9.88 -2.51 16.39
CA GLY A 202 8.93 -2.30 17.49
C GLY A 202 8.16 -0.98 17.35
N ALA A 203 8.78 0.05 16.75
CA ALA A 203 8.14 1.33 16.52
C ALA A 203 6.96 1.25 15.53
N ASP A 204 7.00 0.31 14.58
CA ASP A 204 5.92 0.06 13.62
C ASP A 204 4.60 -0.34 14.33
N TYR A 205 4.68 -1.01 15.49
CA TYR A 205 3.50 -1.40 16.27
C TYR A 205 2.79 -0.22 16.94
N LEU A 206 3.44 0.93 17.04
CA LEU A 206 2.88 2.15 17.62
C LEU A 206 2.31 3.10 16.57
N LEU A 207 2.38 2.75 15.29
CA LEU A 207 1.89 3.58 14.19
C LEU A 207 0.35 3.68 14.23
N PRO A 208 -0.24 4.85 14.50
CA PRO A 208 -1.69 5.01 14.57
C PRO A 208 -2.34 4.74 13.21
N LEU A 209 -3.59 4.25 13.21
CA LEU A 209 -4.35 4.00 11.97
C LEU A 209 -4.56 5.24 11.10
N ALA A 210 -4.41 6.43 11.69
CA ALA A 210 -4.43 7.71 11.01
C ALA A 210 -3.25 7.95 10.07
N TYR A 211 -2.10 7.30 10.31
CA TYR A 211 -0.93 7.48 9.48
C TYR A 211 -1.11 6.78 8.14
N ARG A 212 -0.54 7.38 7.10
CA ARG A 212 -0.62 6.87 5.74
C ARG A 212 0.40 5.76 5.49
N THR A 213 0.01 4.83 4.63
CA THR A 213 0.84 3.80 4.03
C THR A 213 0.66 3.85 2.52
N ARG A 214 1.68 3.43 1.79
CA ARG A 214 1.67 3.41 0.33
C ARG A 214 1.70 1.95 -0.15
N CYS A 215 0.85 1.64 -1.13
CA CYS A 215 0.70 0.28 -1.64
C CYS A 215 0.24 0.25 -3.09
N LEU A 216 0.70 -0.77 -3.81
CA LEU A 216 0.23 -1.09 -5.15
C LEU A 216 -0.95 -2.03 -5.09
N PHE A 217 -1.96 -1.72 -5.89
CA PHE A 217 -3.01 -2.63 -6.29
C PHE A 217 -2.90 -2.89 -7.79
N LYS A 218 -2.41 -4.09 -8.16
CA LYS A 218 -2.37 -4.55 -9.55
C LYS A 218 -3.53 -5.48 -9.85
N MET A 219 -4.29 -5.18 -10.88
CA MET A 219 -5.52 -5.91 -11.15
C MET A 219 -5.98 -5.83 -12.60
N ASP A 220 -6.90 -6.73 -12.97
CA ASP A 220 -7.68 -6.60 -14.18
C ASP A 220 -8.82 -5.57 -14.00
N TRP A 221 -9.47 -5.22 -15.11
CA TRP A 221 -10.58 -4.26 -15.09
C TRP A 221 -11.80 -4.74 -14.30
N ALA A 222 -12.12 -6.04 -14.31
CA ALA A 222 -13.27 -6.56 -13.58
C ALA A 222 -13.08 -6.44 -12.06
N GLN A 223 -11.86 -6.63 -11.56
CA GLN A 223 -11.50 -6.37 -10.17
C GLN A 223 -11.53 -4.89 -9.83
N ALA A 224 -11.08 -4.02 -10.74
CA ALA A 224 -11.15 -2.57 -10.54
C ALA A 224 -12.61 -2.11 -10.43
N ALA A 225 -13.48 -2.56 -11.35
CA ALA A 225 -14.91 -2.29 -11.30
C ALA A 225 -15.53 -2.77 -9.98
N TYR A 226 -15.28 -4.02 -9.59
CA TYR A 226 -15.79 -4.56 -8.32
C TYR A 226 -15.33 -3.75 -7.10
N LEU A 227 -14.04 -3.42 -7.03
CA LEU A 227 -13.49 -2.63 -5.93
C LEU A 227 -14.14 -1.25 -5.88
N ILE A 228 -14.21 -0.56 -7.01
CA ILE A 228 -14.74 0.80 -7.10
C ILE A 228 -16.22 0.82 -6.71
N GLU A 229 -17.05 -0.04 -7.29
CA GLU A 229 -18.49 -0.08 -6.98
C GLU A 229 -18.72 -0.37 -5.48
N LEU A 230 -18.04 -1.40 -4.95
CA LEU A 230 -18.21 -1.77 -3.55
C LEU A 230 -17.71 -0.70 -2.58
N ARG A 231 -16.56 -0.08 -2.88
CA ARG A 231 -15.87 0.81 -1.94
C ARG A 231 -16.27 2.26 -2.08
N THR A 232 -16.94 2.67 -3.16
CA THR A 232 -17.57 3.99 -3.24
C THR A 232 -18.97 4.02 -2.63
N GLY A 233 -19.60 2.85 -2.44
CA GLY A 233 -20.91 2.69 -1.80
C GLY A 233 -21.08 3.48 -0.50
N THR A 234 -22.28 4.00 -0.29
CA THR A 234 -22.58 5.03 0.71
C THR A 234 -22.44 4.57 2.15
N GLY A 235 -22.62 3.28 2.42
CA GLY A 235 -22.38 2.68 3.74
C GLY A 235 -20.89 2.49 4.11
N GLY A 236 -19.97 2.91 3.24
CA GLY A 236 -18.55 2.77 3.46
C GLY A 236 -17.92 3.85 4.34
N HIS A 237 -16.74 3.56 4.90
CA HIS A 237 -15.94 4.53 5.63
C HIS A 237 -15.44 5.63 4.70
N PHE A 238 -15.55 6.91 5.11
CA PHE A 238 -15.25 8.08 4.29
C PHE A 238 -13.88 7.99 3.60
N SER A 239 -12.85 7.52 4.31
CA SER A 239 -11.48 7.52 3.78
C SER A 239 -11.30 6.54 2.60
N TYR A 240 -11.68 5.27 2.72
CA TYR A 240 -11.56 4.36 1.57
C TYR A 240 -12.55 4.69 0.46
N ARG A 241 -13.70 5.33 0.78
CA ARG A 241 -14.63 5.83 -0.24
C ARG A 241 -13.97 6.89 -1.11
N ARG A 242 -13.24 7.83 -0.49
CA ARG A 242 -12.41 8.81 -1.20
C ARG A 242 -11.38 8.13 -2.09
N ILE A 243 -10.62 7.16 -1.57
CA ILE A 243 -9.61 6.45 -2.36
C ILE A 243 -10.22 5.68 -3.54
N ALA A 244 -11.30 4.93 -3.32
CA ALA A 244 -11.96 4.20 -4.40
C ALA A 244 -12.55 5.13 -5.46
N TRP A 245 -13.04 6.31 -5.05
CA TRP A 245 -13.46 7.36 -5.96
C TRP A 245 -12.28 7.92 -6.76
N GLU A 246 -11.14 8.19 -6.14
CA GLU A 246 -9.93 8.63 -6.85
C GLU A 246 -9.40 7.57 -7.82
N MET A 247 -9.47 6.28 -7.48
CA MET A 247 -9.19 5.17 -8.42
C MET A 247 -10.12 5.22 -9.64
N TYR A 248 -11.41 5.45 -9.44
CA TYR A 248 -12.36 5.66 -10.54
C TYR A 248 -12.01 6.87 -11.39
N GLN A 249 -11.60 7.98 -10.77
CA GLN A 249 -11.21 9.18 -11.52
C GLN A 249 -9.96 8.97 -12.38
N GLU A 250 -8.95 8.30 -11.84
CA GLU A 250 -7.75 7.95 -12.61
C GLU A 250 -8.07 6.99 -13.77
N LEU A 251 -8.91 5.99 -13.52
CA LEU A 251 -9.38 5.08 -14.55
C LEU A 251 -10.18 5.82 -15.63
N ARG A 252 -11.09 6.71 -15.24
CA ARG A 252 -11.91 7.52 -16.16
C ARG A 252 -11.08 8.47 -17.00
N ARG A 253 -10.06 9.10 -16.40
CA ARG A 253 -9.12 9.99 -17.09
C ARG A 253 -8.35 9.25 -18.18
N ARG A 254 -7.88 8.03 -17.89
CA ARG A 254 -7.02 7.26 -18.80
C ARG A 254 -7.78 6.40 -19.80
N TYR A 255 -8.84 5.74 -19.35
CA TYR A 255 -9.64 4.79 -20.11
C TYR A 255 -11.16 5.06 -19.95
N PRO A 256 -11.69 6.14 -20.54
CA PRO A 256 -13.10 6.52 -20.38
C PRO A 256 -14.11 5.41 -20.69
N ALA A 257 -13.84 4.59 -21.72
CA ALA A 257 -14.70 3.47 -22.11
C ALA A 257 -14.76 2.36 -21.05
N LEU A 258 -13.68 2.16 -20.29
CA LEU A 258 -13.64 1.20 -19.18
C LEU A 258 -14.32 1.75 -17.93
N ALA A 259 -14.27 3.06 -17.71
CA ALA A 259 -14.93 3.69 -16.56
C ALA A 259 -16.44 3.83 -16.74
N GLY A 260 -16.92 4.11 -17.96
CA GLY A 260 -18.34 4.35 -18.25
C GLY A 260 -19.36 3.38 -17.64
N PRO A 261 -19.15 2.05 -17.67
CA PRO A 261 -20.09 1.08 -17.10
C PRO A 261 -19.96 0.88 -15.58
N ILE A 262 -18.96 1.47 -14.90
CA ILE A 262 -18.72 1.28 -13.47
C ILE A 262 -19.67 2.19 -12.66
N ARG A 263 -20.45 1.60 -11.76
CA ARG A 263 -21.37 2.32 -10.87
C ARG A 263 -20.64 2.89 -9.66
N ALA A 264 -19.85 3.93 -9.89
CA ALA A 264 -19.15 4.65 -8.83
C ALA A 264 -20.02 5.75 -8.22
N HIS A 265 -19.96 5.92 -6.90
CA HIS A 265 -20.67 6.97 -6.18
C HIS A 265 -19.71 8.07 -5.69
N ASP A 266 -19.98 9.34 -6.01
CA ASP A 266 -19.15 10.44 -5.51
C ASP A 266 -19.34 10.57 -3.99
N PRO A 267 -18.28 10.49 -3.16
CA PRO A 267 -18.38 10.65 -1.72
C PRO A 267 -18.88 12.03 -1.26
N ARG A 268 -18.91 13.03 -2.15
CA ARG A 268 -19.39 14.40 -1.87
C ARG A 268 -20.88 14.59 -2.12
N GLU A 269 -21.51 13.67 -2.85
CA GLU A 269 -22.94 13.73 -3.10
C GLU A 269 -23.75 13.37 -1.85
N ALA A 270 -24.87 14.06 -1.66
CA ALA A 270 -25.78 13.76 -0.57
C ALA A 270 -26.32 12.33 -0.70
N VAL A 271 -26.22 11.57 0.38
CA VAL A 271 -26.72 10.19 0.42
C VAL A 271 -28.17 10.21 0.86
N ASP A 272 -29.05 9.66 0.03
CA ASP A 272 -30.38 9.27 0.49
C ASP A 272 -30.27 7.96 1.27
N LEU A 273 -30.29 8.05 2.61
CA LEU A 273 -30.21 6.90 3.51
C LEU A 273 -31.47 6.01 3.45
N LEU A 274 -32.53 6.46 2.79
CA LEU A 274 -33.80 5.74 2.65
C LEU A 274 -33.94 5.04 1.30
N ALA A 275 -33.11 5.38 0.32
CA ALA A 275 -33.02 4.67 -0.95
C ALA A 275 -32.35 3.31 -0.73
N ARG A 276 -33.15 2.24 -0.74
CA ARG A 276 -32.69 0.84 -0.74
C ARG A 276 -32.62 0.28 -2.15
#